data_AF-A0A0B4L3L3-F1
#
_entry.id   AF-A0A0B4L3L3-F1
#
_cell.length_a   1.000
_cell.length_b   1.000
_cell.length_c   1.000
_cell.angle_alpha   90.00
_cell.angle_beta   90.00
_cell.angle_gamma   90.00
#
_symmetry.space_group_name_H-M   'P 1'
#
loop_
_entity.id
_entity.type
_entity.pdbx_description
1 polymer ?
#
loop_
_entity_poly.entity_id
_entity_poly.type
_entity_poly.pdbx_seq_one_letter_code
_entity_poly.pdbx_strand_id
1 'polypeptide(L)'
;VYPLKPEDFAKEDSQSTEWLTFIQGLEGDWERLEVSLNKARERWMEQRNKEWAGWLRLIENKWSEYSQISTKGKDPAGLRKREWSDEKWKKWFKAEVKSQIDSHLKKWMNDTHSNLFKILVKDMSQFENKKTKEWLMNHWKKNERGYGSESFEVMTTSKLLNVAKSREWYRANPNINRERRELMKWFLLKENEYLGQEWKKWTHWKKVKFFVFNSMCTTFSGKRLTKEEWNQFVNEIKV
;
A
#
# COMPACT_ATOMS: atom_id res chain seq x y z
N VAL A 1 45.49 33.20 -2.89
CA VAL A 1 44.01 33.22 -2.76
C VAL A 1 43.48 34.12 -3.86
N TYR A 2 42.89 33.56 -4.91
CA TYR A 2 42.27 34.36 -5.96
C TYR A 2 40.98 34.98 -5.40
N PRO A 3 40.78 36.30 -5.48
CA PRO A 3 39.54 36.92 -5.02
C PRO A 3 38.39 36.50 -5.95
N LEU A 4 37.32 35.96 -5.36
CA LEU A 4 36.06 35.65 -6.06
C LEU A 4 35.47 36.95 -6.63
N LYS A 5 34.97 36.90 -7.87
CA LYS A 5 34.41 38.08 -8.53
C LYS A 5 33.03 38.40 -7.97
N PRO A 6 32.57 39.66 -7.96
CA PRO A 6 31.21 40.03 -7.58
C PRO A 6 30.13 39.25 -8.33
N GLU A 7 30.41 38.87 -9.59
CA GLU A 7 29.56 38.03 -10.43
C GLU A 7 29.35 36.62 -9.86
N ASP A 8 30.34 36.06 -9.15
CA ASP A 8 30.27 34.73 -8.56
C ASP A 8 29.31 34.72 -7.35
N PHE A 9 29.30 35.80 -6.55
CA PHE A 9 28.38 35.98 -5.43
C PHE A 9 26.93 36.18 -5.89
N ALA A 10 26.69 37.02 -6.90
CA ALA A 10 25.35 37.23 -7.45
C ALA A 10 24.74 35.96 -8.08
N LYS A 11 25.60 35.10 -8.65
CA LYS A 11 25.20 33.81 -9.23
C LYS A 11 24.89 32.77 -8.15
N GLU A 12 25.61 32.80 -7.03
CA GLU A 12 25.37 31.92 -5.88
C GLU A 12 24.05 32.27 -5.16
N ASP A 13 23.76 33.56 -4.95
CA ASP A 13 22.50 34.05 -4.38
C ASP A 13 21.28 33.76 -5.27
N SER A 14 21.43 33.89 -6.59
CA SER A 14 20.36 33.56 -7.54
C SER A 14 20.07 32.06 -7.60
N GLN A 15 21.09 31.20 -7.57
CA GLN A 15 20.90 29.73 -7.57
C GLN A 15 20.26 29.23 -6.28
N SER A 16 20.62 29.84 -5.14
CA SER A 16 19.97 29.63 -3.84
C SER A 16 18.46 29.91 -3.90
N THR A 17 18.07 31.03 -4.51
CA THR A 17 16.67 31.48 -4.59
C THR A 17 15.81 30.59 -5.49
N GLU A 18 16.34 30.13 -6.62
CA GLU A 18 15.63 29.24 -7.56
C GLU A 18 15.40 27.85 -6.96
N TRP A 19 16.39 27.32 -6.25
CA TRP A 19 16.25 26.05 -5.54
C TRP A 19 15.17 26.12 -4.45
N LEU A 20 15.17 27.20 -3.65
CA LEU A 20 14.14 27.44 -2.64
C LEU A 20 12.73 27.51 -3.28
N THR A 21 12.60 28.20 -4.41
CA THR A 21 11.34 28.28 -5.16
C THR A 21 10.90 26.90 -5.67
N PHE A 22 11.84 26.09 -6.17
CA PHE A 22 11.55 24.72 -6.60
C PHE A 22 11.04 23.85 -5.45
N ILE A 23 11.71 23.88 -4.29
CA ILE A 23 11.29 23.12 -3.11
C ILE A 23 9.94 23.60 -2.57
N GLN A 24 9.68 24.91 -2.53
CA GLN A 24 8.36 25.43 -2.14
C GLN A 24 7.25 24.98 -3.09
N GLY A 25 7.50 25.01 -4.40
CA GLY A 25 6.57 24.46 -5.40
C GLY A 25 6.34 22.96 -5.23
N LEU A 26 7.40 22.22 -4.87
CA LEU A 26 7.36 20.79 -4.63
C LEU A 26 6.43 20.42 -3.47
N GLU A 27 6.39 21.21 -2.40
CA GLU A 27 5.43 21.03 -1.29
C GLU A 27 3.98 21.14 -1.78
N GLY A 28 3.63 22.18 -2.52
CA GLY A 28 2.26 22.33 -3.05
C GLY A 28 1.89 21.25 -4.06
N ASP A 29 2.85 20.75 -4.84
CA ASP A 29 2.67 19.60 -5.71
C ASP A 29 2.46 18.29 -4.94
N TRP A 30 3.15 18.12 -3.81
CA TRP A 30 2.96 16.99 -2.92
C TRP A 30 1.58 16.95 -2.29
N GLU A 31 1.09 18.09 -1.80
CA GLU A 31 -0.26 18.18 -1.22
C GLU A 31 -1.33 17.74 -2.23
N ARG A 32 -1.18 18.13 -3.51
CA ARG A 32 -2.05 17.67 -4.60
C ARG A 32 -1.95 16.17 -4.83
N LEU A 33 -0.73 15.62 -4.81
CA LEU A 33 -0.52 14.18 -4.91
C LEU A 33 -1.19 13.46 -3.73
N GLU A 34 -1.00 13.94 -2.50
CA GLU A 34 -1.54 13.34 -1.29
C GLU A 34 -3.08 13.29 -1.32
N VAL A 35 -3.74 14.35 -1.79
CA VAL A 35 -5.19 14.34 -2.03
C VAL A 35 -5.59 13.24 -3.02
N SER A 36 -4.85 13.09 -4.12
CA SER A 36 -5.09 12.04 -5.11
C SER A 36 -4.88 10.63 -4.54
N LEU A 37 -3.79 10.43 -3.80
CA LEU A 37 -3.47 9.16 -3.15
C LEU A 37 -4.54 8.76 -2.13
N ASN A 38 -4.98 9.71 -1.29
CA ASN A 38 -6.04 9.47 -0.30
C ASN A 38 -7.36 9.09 -1.00
N LYS A 39 -7.73 9.76 -2.08
CA LYS A 39 -8.93 9.45 -2.87
C LYS A 39 -8.85 8.07 -3.53
N ALA A 40 -7.71 7.72 -4.10
CA ALA A 40 -7.47 6.39 -4.68
C ALA A 40 -7.59 5.30 -3.60
N ARG A 41 -6.96 5.54 -2.45
CA ARG A 41 -7.01 4.66 -1.28
C ARG A 41 -8.43 4.48 -0.75
N GLU A 42 -9.21 5.54 -0.62
CA GLU A 42 -10.60 5.47 -0.16
C GLU A 42 -11.47 4.61 -1.08
N ARG A 43 -11.41 4.83 -2.39
CA ARG A 43 -12.13 4.03 -3.39
C ARG A 43 -11.74 2.56 -3.32
N TRP A 44 -10.44 2.28 -3.20
CA TRP A 44 -9.93 0.91 -3.05
C TRP A 44 -10.50 0.26 -1.78
N MET A 45 -10.42 0.94 -0.64
CA MET A 45 -10.90 0.42 0.64
C MET A 45 -12.42 0.25 0.68
N GLU A 46 -13.17 1.11 0.00
CA GLU A 46 -14.63 0.95 -0.14
C GLU A 46 -14.97 -0.37 -0.85
N GLN A 47 -14.31 -0.65 -1.97
CA GLN A 47 -14.48 -1.90 -2.70
C GLN A 47 -14.13 -3.12 -1.85
N ARG A 48 -12.98 -3.07 -1.14
CA ARG A 48 -12.57 -4.16 -0.23
C ARG A 48 -13.53 -4.34 0.95
N ASN A 49 -14.13 -3.26 1.46
CA ASN A 49 -15.16 -3.33 2.48
C ASN A 49 -16.45 -4.00 1.98
N LYS A 50 -16.84 -3.73 0.72
CA LYS A 50 -18.00 -4.40 0.08
C LYS A 50 -17.75 -5.89 -0.09
N GLU A 51 -16.57 -6.27 -0.57
CA GLU A 51 -16.15 -7.67 -0.69
C GLU A 51 -16.14 -8.37 0.67
N TRP A 52 -15.58 -7.73 1.70
CA TRP A 52 -15.62 -8.23 3.07
C TRP A 52 -17.04 -8.47 3.57
N ALA A 53 -17.93 -7.49 3.39
CA ALA A 53 -19.33 -7.62 3.82
C ALA A 53 -20.10 -8.68 3.02
N GLY A 54 -19.78 -8.85 1.73
CA GLY A 54 -20.28 -9.96 0.92
C GLY A 54 -19.84 -11.32 1.46
N TRP A 55 -18.55 -11.44 1.81
CA TRP A 55 -17.99 -12.65 2.38
C TRP A 55 -18.60 -13.00 3.74
N LEU A 56 -18.78 -12.02 4.65
CA LEU A 56 -19.46 -12.27 5.93
C LEU A 56 -20.90 -12.78 5.73
N ARG A 57 -21.66 -12.17 4.80
CA ARG A 57 -23.01 -12.65 4.47
C ARG A 57 -23.01 -14.06 3.88
N LEU A 58 -22.04 -14.37 3.03
CA LEU A 58 -21.87 -15.74 2.51
C LEU A 58 -21.65 -16.73 3.66
N ILE A 59 -20.76 -16.41 4.60
CA ILE A 59 -20.52 -17.22 5.79
C ILE A 59 -21.81 -17.39 6.59
N GLU A 60 -22.55 -16.31 6.88
CA GLU A 60 -23.79 -16.36 7.67
C GLU A 60 -24.88 -17.20 6.98
N ASN A 61 -25.05 -17.05 5.67
CA ASN A 61 -26.02 -17.81 4.88
C ASN A 61 -25.67 -19.29 4.87
N LYS A 62 -24.41 -19.62 4.53
CA LYS A 62 -23.93 -21.01 4.54
C LYS A 62 -24.02 -21.60 5.92
N TRP A 63 -23.59 -20.87 6.93
CA TRP A 63 -23.71 -21.31 8.31
C TRP A 63 -25.17 -21.62 8.65
N SER A 64 -26.11 -20.74 8.28
CA SER A 64 -27.54 -20.95 8.54
C SER A 64 -28.06 -22.23 7.90
N GLU A 65 -27.69 -22.54 6.65
CA GLU A 65 -28.01 -23.79 5.94
C GLU A 65 -27.52 -25.01 6.73
N TYR A 66 -26.22 -25.07 7.04
CA TYR A 66 -25.64 -26.18 7.84
C TYR A 66 -26.27 -26.28 9.23
N SER A 67 -26.69 -25.15 9.79
CA SER A 67 -27.25 -25.09 11.12
C SER A 67 -28.73 -25.53 11.21
N GLN A 68 -29.44 -25.58 10.08
CA GLN A 68 -30.82 -26.06 9.94
C GLN A 68 -30.91 -27.58 9.67
N ILE A 69 -29.81 -28.22 9.25
CA ILE A 69 -29.74 -29.65 8.91
C ILE A 69 -29.96 -30.59 10.15
N SER A 70 -30.29 -30.05 11.33
CA SER A 70 -30.37 -30.79 12.59
C SER A 70 -31.74 -31.16 13.14
N THR A 71 -32.88 -30.85 12.50
CA THR A 71 -34.19 -31.13 13.15
C THR A 71 -35.22 -31.93 12.34
N LYS A 72 -35.00 -32.24 11.05
CA LYS A 72 -36.06 -32.90 10.24
C LYS A 72 -35.68 -34.16 9.47
N GLY A 73 -34.40 -34.45 9.27
CA GLY A 73 -33.96 -35.72 8.70
C GLY A 73 -33.19 -36.48 9.76
N LYS A 74 -33.46 -37.78 9.93
CA LYS A 74 -32.76 -38.69 10.84
C LYS A 74 -31.30 -38.27 11.01
N ASP A 75 -30.91 -37.89 12.22
CA ASP A 75 -29.51 -37.80 12.61
C ASP A 75 -28.88 -39.12 12.17
N PRO A 76 -27.95 -39.17 11.20
CA PRO A 76 -27.35 -40.42 10.77
C PRO A 76 -26.67 -40.99 12.00
N ALA A 77 -27.31 -42.01 12.57
CA ALA A 77 -27.01 -42.52 13.90
C ALA A 77 -25.51 -42.78 14.01
N GLY A 78 -24.81 -41.93 14.79
CA GLY A 78 -23.40 -42.14 15.17
C GLY A 78 -22.38 -41.08 14.73
N LEU A 79 -22.67 -40.14 13.83
CA LEU A 79 -21.63 -39.22 13.30
C LEU A 79 -21.51 -37.87 14.01
N ARG A 80 -22.56 -37.38 14.67
CA ARG A 80 -22.42 -36.23 15.56
C ARG A 80 -21.67 -36.69 16.77
N LYS A 81 -20.43 -36.22 16.94
CA LYS A 81 -19.54 -36.50 18.09
C LYS A 81 -20.22 -36.07 19.40
N ARG A 82 -21.16 -36.88 19.88
CA ARG A 82 -21.90 -36.67 21.13
C ARG A 82 -21.01 -36.97 22.33
N GLU A 83 -19.96 -37.76 22.13
CA GLU A 83 -18.98 -38.18 23.14
C GLU A 83 -17.94 -37.12 23.51
N TRP A 84 -17.80 -36.04 22.74
CA TRP A 84 -16.82 -35.01 23.07
C TRP A 84 -17.39 -34.02 24.08
N SER A 85 -16.60 -33.70 25.11
CA SER A 85 -16.86 -32.53 25.94
C SER A 85 -16.78 -31.26 25.11
N ASP A 86 -17.46 -30.20 25.56
CA ASP A 86 -17.45 -28.90 24.87
C ASP A 86 -16.03 -28.32 24.75
N GLU A 87 -15.17 -28.57 25.74
CA GLU A 87 -13.76 -28.18 25.68
C GLU A 87 -12.99 -28.92 24.57
N LYS A 88 -13.19 -30.23 24.45
CA LYS A 88 -12.54 -31.05 23.42
C LYS A 88 -13.01 -30.63 22.04
N TRP A 89 -14.30 -30.30 21.90
CA TRP A 89 -14.87 -29.76 20.67
C TRP A 89 -14.28 -28.39 20.30
N LYS A 90 -14.28 -27.44 21.24
CA LYS A 90 -13.72 -26.09 21.01
C LYS A 90 -12.25 -26.13 20.62
N LYS A 91 -11.45 -27.01 21.25
CA LYS A 91 -10.04 -27.23 20.91
C LYS A 91 -9.89 -27.73 19.47
N TRP A 92 -10.68 -28.73 19.07
CA TRP A 92 -10.65 -29.26 17.70
C TRP A 92 -11.12 -28.23 16.67
N PHE A 93 -12.21 -27.51 16.92
CA PHE A 93 -12.70 -26.45 16.04
C PHE A 93 -11.62 -25.38 15.81
N LYS A 94 -10.93 -24.95 16.88
CA LYS A 94 -9.83 -23.99 16.79
C LYS A 94 -8.66 -24.53 15.96
N ALA A 95 -8.29 -25.79 16.16
CA ALA A 95 -7.13 -26.41 15.51
C ALA A 95 -7.37 -26.75 14.03
N GLU A 96 -8.55 -27.22 13.67
CA GLU A 96 -8.83 -27.79 12.35
C GLU A 96 -9.62 -26.84 11.45
N VAL A 97 -10.67 -26.21 11.98
CA VAL A 97 -11.61 -25.42 11.17
C VAL A 97 -11.16 -23.97 11.13
N LYS A 98 -11.00 -23.36 12.31
CA LYS A 98 -10.61 -21.95 12.41
C LYS A 98 -9.25 -21.68 11.78
N SER A 99 -8.28 -22.59 11.96
CA SER A 99 -6.93 -22.44 11.39
C SER A 99 -6.94 -22.35 9.86
N GLN A 100 -7.78 -23.13 9.18
CA GLN A 100 -7.94 -23.10 7.72
C GLN A 100 -8.56 -21.78 7.27
N ILE A 101 -9.64 -21.34 7.91
CA ILE A 101 -10.29 -20.07 7.59
C ILE A 101 -9.34 -18.90 7.89
N ASP A 102 -8.64 -18.93 9.02
CA ASP A 102 -7.61 -17.95 9.40
C ASP A 102 -6.49 -17.88 8.35
N SER A 103 -6.11 -19.01 7.75
CA SER A 103 -5.10 -19.05 6.69
C SER A 103 -5.58 -18.36 5.42
N HIS A 104 -6.78 -18.67 4.93
CA HIS A 104 -7.38 -18.00 3.77
C HIS A 104 -7.57 -16.51 4.02
N LEU A 105 -8.08 -16.15 5.20
CA LEU A 105 -8.27 -14.77 5.61
C LEU A 105 -6.94 -14.00 5.67
N LYS A 106 -5.89 -14.58 6.26
CA LYS A 106 -4.56 -13.96 6.30
C LYS A 106 -4.00 -13.74 4.90
N LYS A 107 -4.16 -14.71 4.00
CA LYS A 107 -3.72 -14.59 2.61
C LYS A 107 -4.43 -13.42 1.93
N TRP A 108 -5.76 -13.39 1.96
CA TRP A 108 -6.55 -12.30 1.36
C TRP A 108 -6.20 -10.93 1.94
N MET A 109 -5.99 -10.84 3.26
CA MET A 109 -5.54 -9.60 3.92
C MET A 109 -4.18 -9.15 3.41
N ASN A 110 -3.22 -10.08 3.30
CA ASN A 110 -1.87 -9.77 2.83
C ASN A 110 -1.87 -9.36 1.35
N ASP A 111 -2.65 -10.04 0.51
CA ASP A 111 -2.79 -9.73 -0.91
C ASP A 111 -3.44 -8.35 -1.09
N THR A 112 -4.51 -8.07 -0.32
CA THR A 112 -5.19 -6.77 -0.32
C THR A 112 -4.24 -5.64 0.09
N HIS A 113 -3.46 -5.85 1.15
CA HIS A 113 -2.47 -4.88 1.61
C HIS A 113 -1.41 -4.62 0.55
N SER A 114 -0.85 -5.69 -0.01
CA SER A 114 0.22 -5.63 -1.00
C SER A 114 -0.24 -4.90 -2.27
N ASN A 115 -1.48 -5.12 -2.70
CA ASN A 115 -2.05 -4.45 -3.86
C ASN A 115 -2.28 -2.96 -3.61
N LEU A 116 -2.78 -2.58 -2.43
CA LEU A 116 -2.91 -1.16 -2.05
C LEU A 116 -1.54 -0.47 -2.07
N PHE A 117 -0.54 -1.06 -1.41
CA PHE A 117 0.81 -0.48 -1.35
C PHE A 117 1.46 -0.37 -2.73
N LYS A 118 1.27 -1.37 -3.61
CA LYS A 118 1.76 -1.29 -5.00
C LYS A 118 1.17 -0.10 -5.76
N ILE A 119 -0.12 0.20 -5.59
CA ILE A 119 -0.77 1.35 -6.23
C ILE A 119 -0.16 2.65 -5.70
N LEU A 120 -0.08 2.79 -4.37
CA LEU A 120 0.43 4.01 -3.73
C LEU A 120 1.90 4.28 -4.08
N VAL A 121 2.76 3.27 -3.98
CA VAL A 121 4.19 3.38 -4.29
C VAL A 121 4.40 3.68 -5.78
N LYS A 122 3.57 3.13 -6.67
CA LYS A 122 3.65 3.43 -8.10
C LYS A 122 3.38 4.91 -8.37
N ASP A 123 2.33 5.47 -7.78
CA ASP A 123 1.95 6.87 -7.98
C ASP A 123 3.01 7.83 -7.39
N MET A 124 3.54 7.51 -6.21
CA MET A 124 4.68 8.24 -5.62
C MET A 124 5.92 8.18 -6.49
N SER A 125 6.29 7.01 -7.00
CA SER A 125 7.45 6.86 -7.88
C SER A 125 7.27 7.61 -9.21
N GLN A 126 6.05 7.66 -9.75
CA GLN A 126 5.75 8.47 -10.94
C GLN A 126 5.94 9.96 -10.65
N PHE A 127 5.50 10.42 -9.47
CA PHE A 127 5.69 11.79 -9.02
C PHE A 127 7.18 12.13 -8.85
N GLU A 128 7.93 11.30 -8.12
CA GLU A 128 9.38 11.43 -7.93
C GLU A 128 10.11 11.54 -9.27
N ASN A 129 9.79 10.64 -10.20
CA ASN A 129 10.39 10.63 -11.54
C ASN A 129 10.08 11.91 -12.31
N LYS A 130 8.83 12.39 -12.25
CA LYS A 130 8.41 13.63 -12.91
C LYS A 130 9.18 14.82 -12.35
N LYS A 131 9.27 14.95 -11.03
CA LYS A 131 9.91 16.08 -10.35
C LYS A 131 11.43 16.07 -10.48
N THR A 132 12.05 14.89 -10.42
CA THR A 132 13.48 14.74 -10.74
C THR A 132 13.77 15.14 -12.18
N LYS A 133 12.88 14.80 -13.12
CA LYS A 133 13.01 15.20 -14.52
C LYS A 133 12.88 16.71 -14.70
N GLU A 134 11.88 17.35 -14.09
CA GLU A 134 11.72 18.80 -14.11
C GLU A 134 12.97 19.53 -13.58
N TRP A 135 13.52 19.07 -12.45
CA TRP A 135 14.76 19.58 -11.88
C TRP A 135 15.96 19.43 -12.83
N LEU A 136 16.17 18.24 -13.40
CA LEU A 136 17.24 17.99 -14.38
C LEU A 136 17.10 18.88 -15.63
N MET A 137 15.88 19.05 -16.13
CA MET A 137 15.61 19.89 -17.30
C MET A 137 15.88 21.36 -17.03
N ASN A 138 15.60 21.86 -15.82
CA ASN A 138 15.94 23.22 -15.42
C ASN A 138 17.45 23.47 -15.48
N HIS A 139 18.25 22.55 -14.91
CA HIS A 139 19.71 22.62 -14.99
C HIS A 139 20.21 22.48 -16.43
N TRP A 140 19.62 21.58 -17.22
CA TRP A 140 20.00 21.41 -18.62
C TRP A 140 19.81 22.70 -19.43
N LYS A 141 18.64 23.35 -19.32
CA LYS A 141 18.34 24.59 -20.05
C LYS A 141 19.36 25.70 -19.75
N LYS A 142 19.81 25.79 -18.50
CA LYS A 142 20.79 26.80 -18.06
C LYS A 142 22.20 26.54 -18.56
N ASN A 143 22.64 25.28 -18.53
CA ASN A 143 24.03 24.92 -18.83
C ASN A 143 24.26 24.61 -20.31
N GLU A 144 23.25 24.12 -21.02
CA GLU A 144 23.34 23.65 -22.41
C GLU A 144 22.49 24.49 -23.38
N ARG A 145 21.99 25.65 -22.92
CA ARG A 145 21.13 26.59 -23.68
C ARG A 145 19.89 25.93 -24.31
N GLY A 146 19.40 24.85 -23.70
CA GLY A 146 18.22 24.12 -24.17
C GLY A 146 18.47 23.20 -25.37
N TYR A 147 19.72 23.00 -25.81
CA TYR A 147 20.00 22.08 -26.92
C TYR A 147 19.52 20.66 -26.60
N GLY A 148 18.73 20.08 -27.50
CA GLY A 148 18.19 18.72 -27.37
C GLY A 148 17.03 18.55 -26.40
N SER A 149 16.46 19.64 -25.84
CA SER A 149 15.42 19.56 -24.81
C SER A 149 14.16 18.81 -25.24
N GLU A 150 13.78 18.91 -26.51
CA GLU A 150 12.62 18.23 -27.10
C GLU A 150 12.76 16.70 -27.01
N SER A 151 13.97 16.18 -27.26
CA SER A 151 14.25 14.74 -27.15
C SER A 151 14.20 14.22 -25.71
N PHE A 152 14.39 15.11 -24.73
CA PHE A 152 14.35 14.76 -23.32
C PHE A 152 12.92 14.72 -22.76
N GLU A 153 11.96 15.40 -23.38
CA GLU A 153 10.54 15.34 -22.98
C GLU A 153 9.97 13.93 -23.09
N VAL A 154 10.39 13.17 -24.10
CA VAL A 154 9.98 11.76 -24.30
C VAL A 154 10.87 10.75 -23.58
N MET A 155 12.02 11.18 -23.05
CA MET A 155 12.99 10.32 -22.39
C MET A 155 12.57 9.95 -20.95
N THR A 156 12.91 8.75 -20.50
CA THR A 156 12.71 8.37 -19.09
C THR A 156 13.63 9.17 -18.17
N THR A 157 13.20 9.41 -16.94
CA THR A 157 14.01 10.13 -15.94
C THR A 157 15.37 9.47 -15.72
N SER A 158 15.42 8.13 -15.69
CA SER A 158 16.66 7.38 -15.57
C SER A 158 17.65 7.60 -16.72
N LYS A 159 17.15 7.62 -17.97
CA LYS A 159 17.97 7.89 -19.14
C LYS A 159 18.47 9.34 -19.13
N LEU A 160 17.60 10.31 -18.81
CA LEU A 160 17.99 11.72 -18.70
C LEU A 160 19.06 11.92 -17.64
N LEU A 161 18.91 11.29 -16.47
CA LEU A 161 19.90 11.35 -15.40
C LEU A 161 21.26 10.79 -15.84
N ASN A 162 21.28 9.70 -16.62
CA ASN A 162 22.52 9.14 -17.14
C ASN A 162 23.20 10.08 -18.15
N VAL A 163 22.41 10.75 -19.00
CA VAL A 163 22.93 11.77 -19.91
C VAL A 163 23.46 12.97 -19.12
N ALA A 164 22.75 13.43 -18.09
CA ALA A 164 23.21 14.53 -17.24
C ALA A 164 24.54 14.20 -16.54
N LYS A 165 24.68 12.98 -16.01
CA LYS A 165 25.91 12.50 -15.35
C LYS A 165 27.16 12.53 -16.23
N SER A 166 27.02 12.45 -17.56
CA SER A 166 28.17 12.56 -18.47
C SER A 166 28.61 14.01 -18.71
N ARG A 167 27.79 15.00 -18.35
CA ARG A 167 28.09 16.41 -18.53
C ARG A 167 29.00 16.94 -17.43
N GLU A 168 29.81 17.93 -17.77
CA GLU A 168 30.75 18.54 -16.84
C GLU A 168 30.01 19.36 -15.78
N TRP A 169 28.99 20.14 -16.17
CA TRP A 169 28.20 20.95 -15.25
C TRP A 169 27.56 20.11 -14.13
N TYR A 170 27.14 18.87 -14.43
CA TYR A 170 26.56 17.98 -13.43
C TYR A 170 27.62 17.44 -12.45
N ARG A 171 28.83 17.16 -12.95
CA ARG A 171 29.92 16.55 -12.17
C ARG A 171 30.70 17.56 -11.34
N ALA A 172 30.97 18.73 -11.90
CA ALA A 172 31.85 19.74 -11.31
C ALA A 172 31.11 20.71 -10.38
N ASN A 173 29.77 20.80 -10.45
CA ASN A 173 29.01 21.76 -9.66
C ASN A 173 28.62 21.19 -8.26
N PRO A 174 29.16 21.73 -7.15
CA PRO A 174 28.81 21.27 -5.81
C PRO A 174 27.35 21.57 -5.43
N ASN A 175 26.73 22.62 -5.99
CA ASN A 175 25.33 22.97 -5.73
C ASN A 175 24.39 21.88 -6.26
N ILE A 176 24.62 21.38 -7.47
CA ILE A 176 23.81 20.29 -8.06
C ILE A 176 23.87 19.03 -7.20
N ASN A 177 25.05 18.71 -6.66
CA ASN A 177 25.20 17.59 -5.75
C ASN A 177 24.46 17.80 -4.43
N ARG A 178 24.46 19.02 -3.89
CA ARG A 178 23.68 19.39 -2.69
C ARG A 178 22.18 19.27 -2.94
N GLU A 179 21.68 19.93 -3.98
CA GLU A 179 20.26 19.92 -4.36
C GLU A 179 19.74 18.50 -4.57
N ARG A 180 20.50 17.66 -5.30
CA ARG A 180 20.13 16.25 -5.50
C ARG A 180 19.95 15.51 -4.17
N ARG A 181 20.88 15.69 -3.22
CA ARG A 181 20.79 15.02 -1.91
C ARG A 181 19.59 15.51 -1.12
N GLU A 182 19.35 16.81 -1.13
CA GLU A 182 18.20 17.42 -0.48
C GLU A 182 16.89 16.94 -1.09
N LEU A 183 16.81 16.86 -2.43
CA LEU A 183 15.65 16.35 -3.16
C LEU A 183 15.34 14.89 -2.80
N MET A 184 16.34 14.01 -2.86
CA MET A 184 16.16 12.59 -2.52
C MET A 184 15.77 12.40 -1.04
N LYS A 185 16.37 13.19 -0.14
CA LYS A 185 16.01 13.18 1.28
C LYS A 185 14.56 13.65 1.47
N TRP A 186 14.15 14.68 0.74
CA TRP A 186 12.80 15.21 0.79
C TRP A 186 11.77 14.14 0.36
N PHE A 187 11.99 13.46 -0.77
CA PHE A 187 11.10 12.37 -1.23
C PHE A 187 11.01 11.26 -0.18
N LEU A 188 12.16 10.80 0.31
CA LEU A 188 12.21 9.74 1.30
C LEU A 188 11.43 10.09 2.58
N LEU A 189 11.52 11.32 3.06
CA LEU A 189 10.79 11.76 4.25
C LEU A 189 9.28 11.77 4.01
N LYS A 190 8.85 12.35 2.89
CA LYS A 190 7.43 12.47 2.52
C LYS A 190 6.76 11.12 2.27
N GLU A 191 7.44 10.23 1.56
CA GLU A 191 6.96 8.86 1.32
C GLU A 191 6.85 8.08 2.62
N ASN A 192 7.86 8.14 3.49
CA ASN A 192 7.83 7.46 4.78
C ASN A 192 6.74 7.99 5.70
N GLU A 193 6.53 9.31 5.71
CA GLU A 193 5.45 9.93 6.49
C GLU A 193 4.09 9.40 6.04
N TYR A 194 3.80 9.48 4.74
CA TYR A 194 2.52 9.03 4.18
C TYR A 194 2.32 7.52 4.39
N LEU A 195 3.31 6.69 4.04
CA LEU A 195 3.22 5.23 4.17
C LEU A 195 3.14 4.80 5.64
N GLY A 196 3.80 5.52 6.55
CA GLY A 196 3.68 5.31 7.99
C GLY A 196 2.26 5.55 8.50
N GLN A 197 1.59 6.59 8.02
CA GLN A 197 0.17 6.83 8.35
C GLN A 197 -0.74 5.77 7.73
N GLU A 198 -0.50 5.36 6.48
CA GLU A 198 -1.29 4.31 5.84
C GLU A 198 -1.14 2.97 6.57
N TRP A 199 0.07 2.62 7.03
CA TRP A 199 0.30 1.43 7.83
C TRP A 199 -0.53 1.41 9.12
N LYS A 200 -0.64 2.56 9.81
CA LYS A 200 -1.48 2.70 11.01
C LYS A 200 -2.97 2.50 10.67
N LYS A 201 -3.46 3.15 9.60
CA LYS A 201 -4.84 3.00 9.11
C LYS A 201 -5.16 1.55 8.75
N TRP A 202 -4.25 0.89 8.01
CA TRP A 202 -4.37 -0.52 7.64
C TRP A 202 -4.39 -1.43 8.86
N THR A 203 -3.49 -1.22 9.82
CA THR A 203 -3.42 -2.02 11.06
C THR A 203 -4.71 -1.92 11.85
N HIS A 204 -5.27 -0.71 11.97
CA HIS A 204 -6.57 -0.50 12.62
C HIS A 204 -7.69 -1.23 11.86
N TRP A 205 -7.79 -1.05 10.54
CA TRP A 205 -8.79 -1.71 9.71
C TRP A 205 -8.71 -3.24 9.87
N LYS A 206 -7.52 -3.82 9.74
CA LYS A 206 -7.26 -5.25 9.93
C LYS A 206 -7.75 -5.73 11.30
N LYS A 207 -7.42 -5.00 12.39
CA LYS A 207 -7.85 -5.34 13.75
C LYS A 207 -9.38 -5.39 13.88
N VAL A 208 -10.08 -4.40 13.34
CA VAL A 208 -11.56 -4.33 13.35
C VAL A 208 -12.15 -5.54 12.61
N LYS A 209 -11.63 -5.88 11.43
CA LYS A 209 -12.13 -7.02 10.63
C LYS A 209 -11.91 -8.36 11.34
N PHE A 210 -10.72 -8.56 11.92
CA PHE A 210 -10.44 -9.76 12.73
C PHE A 210 -11.32 -9.84 13.98
N PHE A 211 -11.66 -8.72 14.61
CA PHE A 211 -12.57 -8.72 15.76
C PHE A 211 -13.95 -9.25 15.37
N VAL A 212 -14.54 -8.72 14.29
CA VAL A 212 -15.84 -9.18 13.77
C VAL A 212 -15.81 -10.67 13.42
N PHE A 213 -14.79 -11.11 12.68
CA PHE A 213 -14.63 -12.51 12.32
C PHE A 213 -14.49 -13.44 13.53
N ASN A 214 -13.68 -13.06 14.53
CA ASN A 214 -13.51 -13.85 15.75
C ASN A 214 -14.80 -13.96 16.56
N SER A 215 -15.63 -12.91 16.56
CA SER A 215 -16.95 -12.95 17.17
C SER A 215 -17.84 -14.02 16.52
N MET A 216 -17.86 -14.07 15.19
CA MET A 216 -18.60 -15.11 14.44
C MET A 216 -18.07 -16.52 14.73
N CYS A 217 -16.75 -16.71 14.76
CA CYS A 217 -16.16 -18.01 15.12
C CYS A 217 -16.57 -18.48 16.52
N THR A 218 -16.78 -17.56 17.46
CA THR A 218 -17.24 -17.90 18.81
C THR A 218 -18.64 -18.51 18.75
N THR A 219 -19.54 -17.90 17.97
CA THR A 219 -20.88 -18.44 17.69
C THR A 219 -20.81 -19.81 17.02
N PHE A 220 -19.92 -19.98 16.04
CA PHE A 220 -19.80 -21.23 15.28
C PHE A 220 -19.27 -22.39 16.10
N SER A 221 -18.36 -22.11 17.03
CA SER A 221 -17.78 -23.11 17.93
C SER A 221 -18.82 -23.79 18.83
N GLY A 222 -20.01 -23.20 18.97
CA GLY A 222 -21.12 -23.76 19.75
C GLY A 222 -21.90 -24.88 19.06
N LYS A 223 -21.83 -25.04 17.73
CA LYS A 223 -22.51 -26.12 17.00
C LYS A 223 -21.54 -27.24 16.59
N ARG A 224 -22.05 -28.47 16.58
CA ARG A 224 -21.29 -29.70 16.27
C ARG A 224 -21.67 -30.23 14.89
N LEU A 225 -20.93 -29.83 13.87
CA LEU A 225 -20.98 -30.42 12.52
C LEU A 225 -20.01 -31.60 12.39
N THR A 226 -20.20 -32.48 11.39
CA THR A 226 -19.23 -33.52 11.03
C THR A 226 -17.97 -32.91 10.40
N LYS A 227 -16.91 -33.71 10.23
CA LYS A 227 -15.68 -33.24 9.58
C LYS A 227 -15.94 -32.91 8.10
N GLU A 228 -16.78 -33.72 7.45
CA GLU A 228 -17.17 -33.59 6.05
C GLU A 228 -17.96 -32.31 5.82
N GLU A 229 -18.95 -32.03 6.68
CA GLU A 229 -19.74 -30.78 6.66
C GLU A 229 -18.84 -29.56 6.87
N TRP A 230 -17.87 -29.63 7.79
CA TRP A 230 -16.91 -28.55 7.99
C TRP A 230 -15.99 -28.33 6.80
N ASN A 231 -15.46 -29.39 6.22
CA ASN A 231 -14.61 -29.29 5.04
C ASN A 231 -15.37 -28.68 3.86
N GLN A 232 -16.63 -29.08 3.68
CA GLN A 232 -17.50 -28.52 2.65
C GLN A 232 -17.78 -27.04 2.91
N PHE A 233 -18.18 -26.69 4.14
CA PHE A 233 -18.37 -25.29 4.55
C PHE A 233 -17.14 -24.43 4.29
N VAL A 234 -15.96 -24.85 4.77
CA VAL A 234 -14.68 -24.13 4.57
C VAL A 234 -14.34 -23.95 3.09
N ASN A 235 -14.67 -24.94 2.26
CA ASN A 235 -14.48 -24.84 0.81
C ASN A 235 -15.44 -23.84 0.15
N GLU A 236 -16.70 -23.76 0.60
CA GLU A 236 -17.71 -22.84 0.08
C GLU A 236 -17.47 -21.38 0.49
N ILE A 237 -16.79 -21.14 1.61
CA ILE A 237 -16.54 -19.78 2.14
C ILE A 237 -15.12 -19.26 1.85
N LYS A 238 -14.42 -19.78 0.84
CA LYS A 238 -13.12 -19.22 0.45
C LYS A 238 -13.28 -17.77 -0.04
N VAL A 239 -12.35 -16.90 0.38
CA VAL A 239 -12.33 -15.47 0.05
C VAL A 239 -11.16 -15.13 -0.87
#